data_AF-A0A139WBI4-F1
#
_entry.id   AF-A0A139WBI4-F1
#
_cell.length_a   1.000
_cell.length_b   1.000
_cell.length_c   1.000
_cell.angle_alpha   90.00
_cell.angle_beta   90.00
_cell.angle_gamma   90.00
#
_symmetry.space_group_name_H-M   'P 1'
#
loop_
_entity.id
_entity.type
_entity.pdbx_description
1 polymer ?
#
loop_
_entity_poly.entity_id
_entity_poly.type
_entity_poly.pdbx_seq_one_letter_code
_entity_poly.pdbx_strand_id
1 'polypeptide(L)'
;MNKIVLMSFLRHVIFLLFVIKTINGLIIMFSAEYCFKLFRRSEILPLDGTKPQHAIFVTIDFVTVIFNGFGCLTVLAGLTGFVGAICLNKYPMINFSAGVLFILLAVADFGSMVATHVVINSLNAIVVEDMKDLFKSSRDVVRGPKETISEIQRKYKASMIDGWGKIATGNAHNHSLIDYIQMNQKCCGVTGRHFWLIMVPTSCCPDGYDDNTCNFATAYNSNCMQSYDNFVATLVTIGIQFFFFGVFSVLTFFCSLYLARLKIKYPEDKYDSEDDSSSGSDDYQY
;
A
#
# COMPACT_ATOMS: atom_id res chain seq x y z
N MET A 1 17.32 4.32 39.52
CA MET A 1 17.99 4.93 38.36
C MET A 1 18.14 6.43 38.60
N ASN A 2 19.30 7.02 38.35
CA ASN A 2 19.51 8.47 38.52
C ASN A 2 18.56 9.24 37.58
N LYS A 3 17.88 10.27 38.09
CA LYS A 3 16.86 11.05 37.34
C LYS A 3 17.46 11.71 36.09
N ILE A 4 18.69 12.20 36.20
CA ILE A 4 19.45 12.81 35.09
C ILE A 4 19.65 11.78 33.97
N VAL A 5 20.01 10.54 34.36
CA VAL A 5 20.17 9.43 33.41
C VAL A 5 18.84 9.08 32.74
N LEU A 6 17.72 9.07 33.47
CA LEU A 6 16.39 8.83 32.90
C LEU A 6 15.97 9.91 31.89
N MET A 7 16.18 11.19 32.19
CA MET A 7 15.86 12.28 31.27
C MET A 7 16.72 12.22 30.00
N SER A 8 18.02 11.96 30.16
CA SER A 8 18.93 11.76 29.03
C SER A 8 18.48 10.58 28.17
N PHE A 9 18.15 9.45 28.79
CA PHE A 9 17.64 8.27 28.09
C PHE A 9 16.36 8.57 27.30
N LEU A 10 15.35 9.20 27.93
CA LEU A 10 14.09 9.56 27.27
C LEU A 10 14.29 10.50 26.08
N ARG A 11 15.26 11.43 26.16
CA ARG A 11 15.60 12.31 25.04
C ARG A 11 16.09 11.52 23.83
N HIS A 12 16.98 10.54 24.03
CA HIS A 12 17.49 9.69 22.95
C HIS A 12 16.40 8.77 22.39
N VAL A 13 15.49 8.28 23.23
CA VAL A 13 14.33 7.50 22.78
C VAL A 13 13.40 8.35 21.91
N ILE A 14 13.04 9.56 22.34
CA ILE A 14 12.21 10.48 21.54
C ILE A 14 12.89 10.84 20.21
N PHE A 15 14.19 11.11 20.26
CA PHE A 15 14.99 11.35 19.06
C PHE A 15 14.91 10.17 18.07
N LEU A 16 15.12 8.94 18.56
CA LEU A 16 15.02 7.74 17.74
C LEU A 16 13.62 7.58 17.14
N LEU A 17 12.57 7.83 17.92
CA LEU A 17 11.19 7.77 17.45
C LEU A 17 10.90 8.79 16.34
N PHE A 18 11.46 10.00 16.41
CA PHE A 18 11.35 11.00 15.33
C PHE A 18 12.07 10.56 14.06
N VAL A 19 13.27 10.00 14.18
CA VAL A 19 14.01 9.47 13.02
C VAL A 19 13.22 8.34 12.36
N ILE A 20 12.71 7.39 13.14
CA ILE A 20 11.86 6.29 12.65
C ILE A 20 10.63 6.86 11.93
N LYS A 21 9.95 7.87 12.51
CA LYS A 21 8.77 8.47 11.88
C LYS A 21 9.10 9.16 10.55
N THR A 22 10.23 9.86 10.46
CA THR A 22 10.68 10.48 9.19
C THR A 22 10.93 9.41 8.12
N ILE A 23 11.63 8.33 8.47
CA ILE A 23 11.86 7.20 7.55
C ILE A 23 10.52 6.60 7.11
N ASN A 24 9.57 6.43 8.03
CA ASN A 24 8.23 5.93 7.72
C ASN A 24 7.49 6.84 6.73
N GLY A 25 7.57 8.15 6.91
CA GLY A 25 7.01 9.12 5.96
C GLY A 25 7.56 8.94 4.54
N LEU A 26 8.88 8.74 4.42
CA LEU A 26 9.52 8.44 3.13
C LEU A 26 9.06 7.11 2.53
N ILE A 27 8.97 6.05 3.35
CA ILE A 27 8.48 4.74 2.91
C ILE A 27 7.06 4.87 2.33
N ILE A 28 6.16 5.59 3.00
CA ILE A 28 4.79 5.81 2.50
C ILE A 28 4.81 6.47 1.12
N MET A 29 5.61 7.52 0.92
CA MET A 29 5.72 8.21 -0.37
C MET A 29 6.22 7.27 -1.48
N PHE A 30 7.29 6.51 -1.22
CA PHE A 30 7.83 5.57 -2.21
C PHE A 30 6.88 4.40 -2.49
N SER A 31 6.20 3.88 -1.45
CA SER A 31 5.21 2.81 -1.60
C SER A 31 3.97 3.27 -2.37
N ALA A 32 3.50 4.50 -2.15
CA ALA A 32 2.37 5.08 -2.90
C ALA A 32 2.72 5.24 -4.39
N GLU A 33 3.91 5.75 -4.69
CA GLU A 33 4.42 5.88 -6.07
C GLU A 33 4.63 4.52 -6.74
N TYR A 34 5.15 3.54 -6.01
CA TYR A 34 5.31 2.18 -6.50
C TYR A 34 3.94 1.52 -6.79
N CYS A 35 2.98 1.67 -5.88
CA CYS A 35 1.61 1.16 -6.04
C CYS A 35 0.93 1.78 -7.27
N PHE A 36 1.09 3.10 -7.45
CA PHE A 36 0.61 3.81 -8.64
C PHE A 36 1.23 3.29 -9.93
N LYS A 37 2.56 3.11 -9.97
CA LYS A 37 3.26 2.53 -11.13
C LYS A 37 2.83 1.10 -11.41
N LEU A 38 2.62 0.29 -10.38
CA LEU A 38 2.14 -1.08 -10.53
C LEU A 38 0.76 -1.09 -11.18
N PHE A 39 -0.17 -0.26 -10.71
CA PHE A 39 -1.52 -0.16 -11.26
C PHE A 39 -1.52 0.39 -12.69
N ARG A 40 -0.75 1.46 -12.95
CA ARG A 40 -0.67 2.07 -14.29
C ARG A 40 -0.05 1.14 -15.32
N ARG A 41 1.02 0.41 -14.94
CA ARG A 41 1.70 -0.53 -15.84
C ARG A 41 0.84 -1.76 -16.17
N SER A 42 -0.09 -2.09 -15.28
CA SER A 42 -0.92 -3.28 -15.44
C SER A 42 -2.21 -3.04 -16.21
N GLU A 43 -2.52 -1.78 -16.59
CA GLU A 43 -3.70 -1.35 -17.38
C GLU A 43 -4.88 -2.31 -17.21
N ILE A 44 -5.23 -2.57 -15.95
CA ILE A 44 -5.87 -3.84 -15.55
C ILE A 44 -7.22 -4.05 -16.25
N LEU A 45 -7.87 -2.97 -16.73
CA LEU A 45 -9.23 -3.03 -17.24
C LEU A 45 -9.51 -1.97 -18.32
N PRO A 46 -9.49 -2.34 -19.62
CA PRO A 46 -10.32 -1.66 -20.62
C PRO A 46 -11.82 -1.99 -20.44
N LEU A 47 -12.41 -1.78 -19.27
CA LEU A 47 -13.86 -1.88 -19.10
C LEU A 47 -14.56 -0.84 -19.99
N ASP A 48 -15.57 -1.26 -20.74
CA ASP A 48 -16.31 -0.41 -21.68
C ASP A 48 -16.57 1.02 -21.13
N GLY A 49 -16.29 2.03 -21.96
CA GLY A 49 -16.11 3.45 -21.59
C GLY A 49 -17.38 4.16 -21.09
N THR A 50 -18.41 3.41 -20.71
CA THR A 50 -19.71 3.98 -20.37
C THR A 50 -19.93 4.25 -18.88
N LYS A 51 -19.26 3.61 -17.88
CA LYS A 51 -19.46 4.03 -16.47
C LYS A 51 -18.45 3.71 -15.34
N PRO A 52 -17.65 2.61 -15.27
CA PRO A 52 -16.84 2.36 -14.06
C PRO A 52 -15.33 2.72 -14.15
N GLN A 53 -14.73 2.85 -15.33
CA GLN A 53 -13.28 3.09 -15.45
C GLN A 53 -12.82 4.40 -14.80
N HIS A 54 -13.52 5.49 -15.12
CA HIS A 54 -13.14 6.81 -14.65
C HIS A 54 -13.18 6.86 -13.12
N ALA A 55 -14.10 6.12 -12.47
CA ALA A 55 -14.19 6.05 -11.02
C ALA A 55 -12.99 5.33 -10.40
N ILE A 56 -12.52 4.22 -11.00
CA ILE A 56 -11.38 3.46 -10.48
C ILE A 56 -10.08 4.27 -10.63
N PHE A 57 -9.82 4.83 -11.81
CA PHE A 57 -8.62 5.65 -12.03
C PHE A 57 -8.59 6.88 -11.12
N VAL A 58 -9.73 7.59 -11.01
CA VAL A 58 -9.84 8.73 -10.08
C VAL A 58 -9.64 8.31 -8.63
N THR A 59 -10.18 7.15 -8.23
CA THR A 59 -9.99 6.64 -6.86
C THR A 59 -8.53 6.37 -6.58
N ILE A 60 -7.80 5.79 -7.53
CA ILE A 60 -6.39 5.44 -7.35
C ILE A 60 -5.52 6.69 -7.38
N ASP A 61 -5.73 7.60 -8.32
CA ASP A 61 -5.05 8.89 -8.36
C ASP A 61 -5.28 9.66 -7.04
N PHE A 62 -6.52 9.69 -6.57
CA PHE A 62 -6.88 10.33 -5.30
C PHE A 62 -6.18 9.68 -4.11
N VAL A 63 -6.16 8.35 -4.01
CA VAL A 63 -5.47 7.61 -2.95
C VAL A 63 -3.96 7.89 -2.99
N THR A 64 -3.35 7.89 -4.17
CA THR A 64 -1.93 8.20 -4.34
C THR A 64 -1.60 9.62 -3.91
N VAL A 65 -2.41 10.60 -4.30
CA VAL A 65 -2.23 12.01 -3.88
C VAL A 65 -2.37 12.15 -2.36
N ILE A 66 -3.35 11.49 -1.75
CA ILE A 66 -3.54 11.49 -0.29
C ILE A 66 -2.32 10.89 0.41
N PHE A 67 -1.86 9.72 -0.02
CA PHE A 67 -0.72 9.06 0.63
C PHE A 67 0.59 9.84 0.46
N ASN A 68 0.81 10.45 -0.71
CA ASN A 68 1.97 11.33 -0.91
C ASN A 68 1.89 12.58 -0.02
N GLY A 69 0.71 13.22 0.06
CA GLY A 69 0.48 14.35 0.95
C GLY A 69 0.72 13.99 2.41
N PHE A 70 0.20 12.84 2.84
CA PHE A 70 0.37 12.33 4.20
C PHE A 70 1.82 11.98 4.54
N GLY A 71 2.53 11.35 3.60
CA GLY A 71 3.96 11.05 3.73
C GLY A 71 4.78 12.33 3.90
N CYS A 72 4.54 13.36 3.07
CA CYS A 72 5.16 14.68 3.21
C CYS A 72 4.90 15.32 4.58
N LEU A 73 3.64 15.33 5.03
CA LEU A 73 3.29 15.87 6.35
C LEU A 73 4.01 15.12 7.48
N THR A 74 4.14 13.81 7.36
CA THR A 74 4.83 12.96 8.33
C THR A 74 6.34 13.26 8.36
N VAL A 75 6.97 13.47 7.21
CA VAL A 75 8.39 13.87 7.12
C VAL A 75 8.59 15.25 7.77
N LEU A 76 7.75 16.23 7.47
CA LEU A 76 7.84 17.57 8.05
C LEU A 76 7.66 17.54 9.58
N ALA A 77 6.70 16.76 10.08
CA ALA A 77 6.50 16.57 11.51
C ALA A 77 7.69 15.89 12.19
N GLY A 78 8.26 14.85 11.56
CA GLY A 78 9.46 14.17 12.04
C GLY A 78 10.68 15.09 12.09
N LEU A 79 10.90 15.91 11.07
CA LEU A 79 11.96 16.93 11.05
C LEU A 79 11.75 18.01 12.10
N THR A 80 10.52 18.47 12.29
CA THR A 80 10.19 19.46 13.33
C THR A 80 10.42 18.89 14.72
N GLY A 81 10.03 17.63 14.96
CA GLY A 81 10.32 16.91 16.19
C GLY A 81 11.82 16.73 16.43
N PHE A 82 12.56 16.37 15.39
CA PHE A 82 14.02 16.25 15.43
C PHE A 82 14.71 17.57 15.84
N VAL A 83 14.35 18.68 15.20
CA VAL A 83 14.86 20.01 15.55
C VAL A 83 14.46 20.39 16.98
N GLY A 84 13.23 20.07 17.40
CA GLY A 84 12.76 20.26 18.77
C GLY A 84 13.58 19.50 19.80
N ALA A 85 13.89 18.23 19.52
CA ALA A 85 14.66 17.37 20.42
C ALA A 85 16.12 17.84 20.59
N ILE A 86 16.74 18.37 19.54
CA ILE A 86 18.14 18.84 19.56
C ILE A 86 18.24 20.28 20.08
N CYS A 87 17.55 21.22 19.42
CA CYS A 87 17.81 22.64 19.56
C CYS A 87 17.08 23.28 20.75
N LEU A 88 15.96 22.70 21.19
CA LEU A 88 15.02 23.37 22.09
C LEU A 88 14.94 22.69 23.45
N ASN A 89 16.10 22.20 23.94
CA ASN A 89 16.18 21.57 25.26
C ASN A 89 15.65 22.49 26.38
N LYS A 90 15.68 23.81 26.22
CA LYS A 90 15.16 24.77 27.22
C LYS A 90 13.64 24.96 27.21
N TYR A 91 12.91 24.52 26.18
CA TYR A 91 11.48 24.86 26.01
C TYR A 91 10.56 23.62 26.04
N PRO A 92 10.08 23.20 27.23
CA PRO A 92 9.22 22.02 27.36
C PRO A 92 7.89 22.13 26.58
N MET A 93 7.40 23.35 26.34
CA MET A 93 6.18 23.60 25.55
C MET A 93 6.31 23.16 24.09
N ILE A 94 7.51 23.20 23.54
CA ILE A 94 7.76 22.81 22.14
C ILE A 94 7.77 21.28 21.99
N ASN A 95 8.30 20.57 22.99
CA ASN A 95 8.20 19.11 23.05
C ASN A 95 6.74 18.67 23.26
N PHE A 96 5.96 19.44 24.03
CA PHE A 96 4.53 19.17 24.19
C PHE A 96 3.75 19.40 22.89
N SER A 97 3.97 20.52 22.20
CA SER A 97 3.29 20.80 20.92
C SER A 97 3.67 19.79 19.85
N ALA A 98 4.94 19.35 19.80
CA ALA A 98 5.35 18.24 18.98
C ALA A 98 4.56 16.98 19.36
N GLY A 99 4.49 16.60 20.64
CA GLY A 99 3.67 15.47 21.09
C GLY A 99 2.20 15.54 20.61
N VAL A 100 1.56 16.71 20.68
CA VAL A 100 0.18 16.90 20.20
C VAL A 100 0.08 16.71 18.68
N LEU A 101 1.06 17.16 17.91
CA LEU A 101 1.09 16.87 16.47
C LEU A 101 1.15 15.36 16.20
N PHE A 102 1.87 14.59 17.02
CA PHE A 102 1.95 13.14 16.88
C PHE A 102 0.64 12.43 17.23
N ILE A 103 -0.18 12.93 18.15
CA ILE A 103 -1.51 12.31 18.37
C ILE A 103 -2.44 12.54 17.16
N LEU A 104 -2.36 13.71 16.53
CA LEU A 104 -3.11 13.98 15.29
C LEU A 104 -2.65 13.07 14.15
N LEU A 105 -1.32 12.86 14.03
CA LEU A 105 -0.76 11.90 13.08
C LEU A 105 -1.19 10.46 13.40
N ALA A 106 -1.28 10.08 14.68
CA ALA A 106 -1.77 8.75 15.05
C ALA A 106 -3.21 8.53 14.61
N VAL A 107 -4.09 9.52 14.78
CA VAL A 107 -5.48 9.46 14.30
C VAL A 107 -5.51 9.31 12.77
N ALA A 108 -4.66 10.05 12.06
CA ALA A 108 -4.54 9.94 10.62
C ALA A 108 -3.95 8.59 10.16
N ASP A 109 -2.98 8.03 10.88
CA ASP A 109 -2.40 6.69 10.63
C ASP A 109 -3.51 5.63 10.74
N PHE A 110 -4.25 5.60 11.86
CA PHE A 110 -5.35 4.64 12.05
C PHE A 110 -6.51 4.87 11.06
N GLY A 111 -6.84 6.12 10.75
CA GLY A 111 -7.81 6.45 9.72
C GLY A 111 -7.40 5.93 8.34
N SER A 112 -6.12 6.06 7.98
CA SER A 112 -5.57 5.58 6.71
C SER A 112 -5.56 4.05 6.63
N MET A 113 -5.31 3.35 7.73
CA MET A 113 -5.46 1.90 7.83
C MET A 113 -6.90 1.46 7.50
N VAL A 114 -7.89 2.09 8.14
CA VAL A 114 -9.32 1.78 7.90
C VAL A 114 -9.71 2.12 6.47
N ALA A 115 -9.29 3.27 5.96
CA ALA A 115 -9.55 3.69 4.58
C ALA A 115 -8.98 2.68 3.57
N THR A 116 -7.76 2.19 3.79
CA THR A 116 -7.13 1.17 2.92
C THR A 116 -7.95 -0.11 2.90
N HIS A 117 -8.45 -0.55 4.05
CA HIS A 117 -9.31 -1.73 4.14
C HIS A 117 -10.66 -1.54 3.41
N VAL A 118 -11.28 -0.36 3.53
CA VAL A 118 -12.52 -0.03 2.80
C VAL A 118 -12.30 0.01 1.29
N VAL A 119 -11.16 0.55 0.84
CA VAL A 119 -10.78 0.56 -0.57
C VAL A 119 -10.58 -0.85 -1.09
N ILE A 120 -9.84 -1.70 -0.37
CA ILE A 120 -9.65 -3.12 -0.75
C ILE A 120 -10.98 -3.84 -0.87
N ASN A 121 -11.89 -3.68 0.09
CA ASN A 121 -13.20 -4.32 0.05
C ASN A 121 -14.06 -3.84 -1.12
N SER A 122 -14.04 -2.53 -1.39
CA SER A 122 -14.76 -1.92 -2.52
C SER A 122 -14.20 -2.42 -3.86
N LEU A 123 -12.88 -2.45 -4.00
CA LEU A 123 -12.22 -2.97 -5.19
C LEU A 123 -12.48 -4.47 -5.37
N ASN A 124 -12.45 -5.26 -4.29
CA ASN A 124 -12.75 -6.68 -4.34
C ASN A 124 -14.17 -6.94 -4.82
N ALA A 125 -15.15 -6.16 -4.34
CA ALA A 125 -16.54 -6.29 -4.80
C ALA A 125 -16.68 -5.97 -6.29
N ILE A 126 -16.07 -4.88 -6.77
CA ILE A 126 -16.23 -4.42 -8.15
C ILE A 126 -15.35 -5.24 -9.11
N VAL A 127 -14.04 -5.25 -8.90
CA VAL A 127 -13.07 -5.78 -9.86
C VAL A 127 -13.15 -7.30 -9.98
N VAL A 128 -13.31 -8.01 -8.85
CA VAL A 128 -13.30 -9.48 -8.87
C VAL A 128 -14.58 -10.02 -9.49
N GLU A 129 -15.73 -9.42 -9.19
CA GLU A 129 -17.00 -9.82 -9.81
C GLU A 129 -17.01 -9.49 -11.30
N ASP A 130 -16.65 -8.26 -11.67
CA ASP A 130 -16.60 -7.84 -13.08
C ASP A 130 -15.61 -8.68 -13.90
N MET A 131 -14.41 -8.96 -13.39
CA MET A 131 -13.45 -9.82 -14.08
C MET A 131 -13.98 -11.26 -14.20
N LYS A 132 -14.56 -11.82 -13.15
CA LYS A 132 -15.12 -13.18 -13.22
C LYS A 132 -16.26 -13.25 -14.23
N ASP A 133 -17.15 -12.27 -14.25
CA ASP A 133 -18.28 -12.22 -15.17
C ASP A 133 -17.82 -12.00 -16.61
N LEU A 134 -16.84 -11.12 -16.82
CA LEU A 134 -16.20 -10.91 -18.12
C LEU A 134 -15.63 -12.23 -18.67
N PHE A 135 -14.75 -12.89 -17.91
CA PHE A 135 -14.13 -14.16 -18.33
C PHE A 135 -15.13 -15.33 -18.39
N LYS A 136 -16.19 -15.33 -17.59
CA LYS A 136 -17.26 -16.34 -17.66
C LYS A 136 -18.11 -16.16 -18.91
N SER A 137 -18.46 -14.92 -19.25
CA SER A 137 -19.22 -14.58 -20.46
C SER A 137 -18.54 -15.06 -21.74
N SER A 138 -17.21 -15.09 -21.75
CA SER A 138 -16.40 -15.55 -22.88
C SER A 138 -16.13 -17.06 -22.85
N ARG A 139 -16.24 -17.71 -21.67
CA ARG A 139 -16.05 -19.16 -21.52
C ARG A 139 -17.29 -19.94 -21.90
N ASP A 140 -18.49 -19.41 -21.66
CA ASP A 140 -19.77 -20.11 -21.80
C ASP A 140 -20.10 -20.42 -23.27
N VAL A 141 -19.35 -21.36 -23.83
CA VAL A 141 -19.78 -22.23 -24.91
C VAL A 141 -20.99 -22.99 -24.39
N VAL A 142 -22.17 -22.71 -24.93
CA VAL A 142 -23.45 -23.35 -24.57
C VAL A 142 -23.29 -24.87 -24.55
N ARG A 143 -23.04 -25.43 -23.37
CA ARG A 143 -22.90 -26.86 -23.17
C ARG A 143 -24.31 -27.44 -23.21
N GLY A 144 -24.66 -28.09 -24.33
CA GLY A 144 -25.86 -28.92 -24.36
C GLY A 144 -25.75 -29.98 -23.25
N PRO A 145 -26.84 -30.33 -22.54
CA PRO A 145 -26.80 -31.15 -21.31
C PRO A 145 -26.27 -32.59 -21.47
N LYS A 146 -25.76 -32.99 -22.64
CA LYS A 146 -25.34 -34.37 -22.94
C LYS A 146 -24.09 -34.52 -23.84
N GLU A 147 -23.41 -33.44 -24.25
CA GLU A 147 -22.27 -33.58 -25.16
C GLU A 147 -20.97 -33.95 -24.40
N THR A 148 -20.28 -34.99 -24.87
CA THR A 148 -18.96 -35.38 -24.33
C THR A 148 -17.87 -34.39 -24.76
N ILE A 149 -16.78 -34.25 -23.98
CA ILE A 149 -15.69 -33.28 -24.28
C ILE A 149 -15.10 -33.49 -25.68
N SER A 150 -15.00 -34.74 -26.12
CA SER A 150 -14.49 -35.13 -27.45
C SER A 150 -15.44 -34.71 -28.59
N GLU A 151 -16.75 -34.82 -28.39
CA GLU A 151 -17.76 -34.35 -29.35
C GLU A 151 -17.77 -32.83 -29.46
N ILE A 152 -17.64 -32.13 -28.33
CA ILE A 152 -17.51 -30.67 -28.29
C ILE A 152 -16.24 -30.25 -29.04
N GLN A 153 -15.08 -30.85 -28.75
CA GLN A 153 -13.84 -30.51 -29.47
C GLN A 153 -13.99 -30.68 -30.99
N ARG A 154 -14.62 -31.77 -31.45
CA ARG A 154 -14.81 -32.02 -32.89
C ARG A 154 -15.77 -31.02 -33.53
N LYS A 155 -16.88 -30.70 -32.88
CA LYS A 155 -17.90 -29.77 -33.37
C LYS A 155 -17.38 -28.33 -33.44
N TYR A 156 -16.60 -27.92 -32.44
CA TYR A 156 -16.15 -26.54 -32.31
C TYR A 156 -14.88 -26.24 -33.11
N LYS A 157 -13.96 -27.20 -33.31
CA LYS A 157 -12.73 -27.01 -34.11
C LYS A 157 -13.01 -26.53 -35.54
N ALA A 158 -14.17 -26.86 -36.11
CA ALA A 158 -14.58 -26.41 -37.45
C ALA A 158 -15.24 -25.01 -37.49
N SER A 159 -15.42 -24.36 -36.33
CA SER A 159 -16.25 -23.15 -36.20
C SER A 159 -15.56 -22.00 -35.45
N MET A 160 -14.23 -22.02 -35.30
CA MET A 160 -13.52 -20.97 -34.57
C MET A 160 -12.92 -19.91 -35.48
N ILE A 161 -12.80 -18.68 -34.95
CA ILE A 161 -12.04 -17.56 -35.52
C ILE A 161 -11.16 -17.06 -34.36
N ASP A 162 -9.84 -17.08 -34.54
CA ASP A 162 -8.84 -16.58 -33.57
C ASP A 162 -8.89 -17.22 -32.16
N GLY A 163 -9.17 -18.53 -32.08
CA GLY A 163 -9.28 -19.26 -30.81
C GLY A 163 -10.59 -19.05 -30.05
N TRP A 164 -11.48 -18.19 -30.56
CA TRP A 164 -12.83 -17.97 -30.05
C TRP A 164 -13.86 -18.79 -30.85
N GLY A 165 -14.82 -19.42 -30.17
CA GLY A 165 -15.89 -20.16 -30.86
C GLY A 165 -16.92 -19.23 -31.53
N LYS A 166 -17.41 -19.56 -32.74
CA LYS A 166 -18.48 -18.82 -33.47
C LYS A 166 -19.79 -18.57 -32.71
N ILE A 167 -19.99 -19.20 -31.55
CA ILE A 167 -21.16 -18.96 -30.69
C ILE A 167 -20.83 -17.90 -29.63
N ALA A 168 -19.55 -17.79 -29.24
CA ALA A 168 -19.05 -16.73 -28.36
C ALA A 168 -18.82 -15.40 -29.13
N THR A 169 -18.75 -15.42 -30.47
CA THR A 169 -18.60 -14.22 -31.32
C THR A 169 -19.74 -13.20 -31.21
N GLY A 170 -20.79 -13.48 -30.43
CA GLY A 170 -21.83 -12.50 -30.09
C GLY A 170 -21.34 -11.33 -29.24
N ASN A 171 -20.15 -11.41 -28.64
CA ASN A 171 -19.60 -10.32 -27.82
C ASN A 171 -18.13 -10.01 -28.17
N ALA A 172 -17.88 -9.63 -29.42
CA ALA A 172 -16.55 -9.28 -29.94
C ALA A 172 -15.80 -8.24 -29.07
N HIS A 173 -16.53 -7.35 -28.41
CA HIS A 173 -15.97 -6.39 -27.46
C HIS A 173 -15.30 -7.09 -26.27
N ASN A 174 -16.00 -8.02 -25.60
CA ASN A 174 -15.46 -8.77 -24.47
C ASN A 174 -14.23 -9.60 -24.85
N HIS A 175 -14.20 -10.18 -26.05
CA HIS A 175 -13.04 -10.93 -26.53
C HIS A 175 -11.82 -10.03 -26.68
N SER A 176 -11.97 -8.89 -27.38
CA SER A 176 -10.87 -7.93 -27.55
C SER A 176 -10.31 -7.43 -26.22
N LEU A 177 -11.18 -7.26 -25.22
CA LEU A 177 -10.83 -6.87 -23.87
C LEU A 177 -10.04 -7.97 -23.15
N ILE A 178 -10.51 -9.21 -23.21
CA ILE A 178 -9.83 -10.35 -22.60
C ILE A 178 -8.46 -10.58 -23.24
N ASP A 179 -8.39 -10.50 -24.58
CA ASP A 179 -7.13 -10.65 -25.32
C ASP A 179 -6.13 -9.56 -24.92
N TYR A 180 -6.59 -8.31 -24.79
CA TYR A 180 -5.77 -7.21 -24.29
C TYR A 180 -5.19 -7.49 -22.90
N ILE A 181 -6.04 -7.93 -21.95
CA ILE A 181 -5.62 -8.25 -20.58
C ILE A 181 -4.58 -9.36 -20.60
N GLN A 182 -4.83 -10.43 -21.35
CA GLN A 182 -3.97 -11.61 -21.41
C GLN A 182 -2.59 -11.30 -22.01
N MET A 183 -2.55 -10.52 -23.08
CA MET A 183 -1.30 -10.10 -23.73
C MET A 183 -0.50 -9.14 -22.84
N ASN A 184 -1.13 -8.11 -22.28
CA ASN A 184 -0.43 -7.10 -21.49
C ASN A 184 0.09 -7.66 -20.16
N GLN A 185 -0.70 -8.51 -19.51
CA GLN A 185 -0.32 -9.10 -18.22
C GLN A 185 0.44 -10.42 -18.37
N LYS A 186 0.60 -10.92 -19.60
CA LYS A 186 1.22 -12.22 -19.90
C LYS A 186 0.62 -13.31 -19.01
N CYS A 187 -0.71 -13.40 -19.02
CA CYS A 187 -1.49 -14.28 -18.18
C CYS A 187 -2.51 -15.07 -19.02
N CYS A 188 -3.13 -16.10 -18.45
CA CYS A 188 -4.13 -16.86 -19.17
C CYS A 188 -5.33 -17.19 -18.28
N GLY A 189 -6.44 -16.48 -18.42
CA GLY A 189 -7.67 -16.75 -17.67
C GLY A 189 -7.58 -16.48 -16.15
N VAL A 190 -8.73 -16.56 -15.48
CA VAL A 190 -8.86 -16.19 -14.05
C VAL A 190 -8.05 -17.10 -13.12
N THR A 191 -7.91 -18.39 -13.47
CA THR A 191 -7.22 -19.41 -12.65
C THR A 191 -6.01 -20.01 -13.38
N GLY A 192 -5.37 -19.22 -14.25
CA GLY A 192 -4.31 -19.69 -15.13
C GLY A 192 -4.87 -20.52 -16.30
N ARG A 193 -4.00 -21.08 -17.14
CA ARG A 193 -4.36 -21.74 -18.40
C ARG A 193 -5.51 -22.76 -18.31
N HIS A 194 -5.66 -23.44 -17.17
CA HIS A 194 -6.75 -24.41 -16.91
C HIS A 194 -8.14 -23.76 -16.78
N PHE A 195 -8.20 -22.43 -16.72
CA PHE A 195 -9.43 -21.68 -16.87
C PHE A 195 -10.08 -22.00 -18.23
N TRP A 196 -9.30 -22.22 -19.27
CA TRP A 196 -9.84 -22.65 -20.55
C TRP A 196 -9.95 -24.16 -20.55
N LEU A 197 -11.14 -24.71 -20.79
CA LEU A 197 -11.37 -26.17 -20.70
C LEU A 197 -11.08 -26.90 -22.01
N ILE A 198 -11.19 -26.21 -23.14
CA ILE A 198 -11.21 -26.83 -24.47
C ILE A 198 -10.06 -26.31 -25.31
N MET A 199 -10.00 -25.00 -25.51
CA MET A 199 -9.00 -24.32 -26.31
C MET A 199 -8.59 -23.05 -25.60
N VAL A 200 -7.29 -22.77 -25.65
CA VAL A 200 -6.69 -21.59 -25.05
C VAL A 200 -6.66 -20.49 -26.13
N PRO A 201 -7.13 -19.26 -25.84
CA PRO A 201 -7.02 -18.13 -26.77
C PRO A 201 -5.57 -17.85 -27.17
N THR A 202 -5.36 -17.35 -28.39
CA THR A 202 -4.01 -17.04 -28.89
C THR A 202 -3.31 -15.96 -28.05
N SER A 203 -4.08 -15.03 -27.47
CA SER A 203 -3.62 -14.00 -26.52
C SER A 203 -3.00 -14.54 -25.22
N CYS A 204 -3.25 -15.82 -24.88
CA CYS A 204 -2.57 -16.49 -23.76
C CYS A 204 -1.17 -16.98 -24.09
N CYS A 205 -0.71 -16.87 -25.34
CA CYS A 205 0.59 -17.38 -25.76
C CYS A 205 1.60 -16.25 -25.98
N PRO A 206 2.91 -16.51 -25.77
CA PRO A 206 3.97 -15.56 -26.11
C PRO A 206 3.96 -15.17 -27.58
N ASP A 207 4.42 -13.95 -27.89
CA ASP A 207 4.54 -13.47 -29.27
C ASP A 207 5.34 -14.46 -30.15
N GLY A 208 4.78 -14.81 -31.31
CA GLY A 208 5.43 -15.70 -32.29
C GLY A 208 4.80 -17.09 -32.49
N TYR A 209 3.61 -17.34 -31.92
CA TYR A 209 2.81 -18.53 -32.25
C TYR A 209 1.80 -18.19 -33.35
N ASP A 210 1.81 -18.94 -34.45
CA ASP A 210 0.75 -18.90 -35.46
C ASP A 210 -0.59 -19.30 -34.81
N ASP A 211 -1.72 -18.72 -35.27
CA ASP A 211 -3.07 -18.78 -34.66
C ASP A 211 -3.60 -20.18 -34.29
N ASN A 212 -2.93 -21.25 -34.72
CA ASN A 212 -3.30 -22.65 -34.46
C ASN A 212 -2.32 -23.45 -33.59
N THR A 213 -1.24 -22.83 -33.09
CA THR A 213 -0.16 -23.52 -32.36
C THR A 213 -0.18 -23.29 -30.85
N CYS A 214 -0.98 -22.34 -30.37
CA CYS A 214 -1.16 -22.11 -28.94
C CYS A 214 -1.88 -23.30 -28.29
N ASN A 215 -1.22 -23.95 -27.32
CA ASN A 215 -1.77 -25.09 -26.59
C ASN A 215 -1.50 -24.92 -25.09
N PHE A 216 -2.06 -25.81 -24.26
CA PHE A 216 -1.88 -25.73 -22.81
C PHE A 216 -0.41 -25.76 -22.37
N ALA A 217 0.48 -26.43 -23.10
CA ALA A 217 1.89 -26.50 -22.72
C ALA A 217 2.63 -25.17 -22.96
N THR A 218 2.22 -24.39 -23.97
CA THR A 218 2.87 -23.14 -24.38
C THR A 218 2.20 -21.88 -23.85
N ALA A 219 0.95 -21.99 -23.40
CA ALA A 219 0.20 -20.91 -22.78
C ALA A 219 0.81 -20.42 -21.45
N TYR A 220 0.62 -19.14 -21.14
CA TYR A 220 1.00 -18.55 -19.86
C TYR A 220 0.38 -19.32 -18.69
N ASN A 221 1.22 -19.66 -17.72
CA ASN A 221 0.78 -20.37 -16.51
C ASN A 221 0.20 -19.42 -15.45
N SER A 222 0.58 -18.14 -15.50
CA SER A 222 0.10 -17.06 -14.63
C SER A 222 -1.40 -16.85 -14.80
N ASN A 223 -2.05 -16.59 -13.66
CA ASN A 223 -3.46 -16.23 -13.65
C ASN A 223 -3.62 -14.71 -13.86
N CYS A 224 -4.68 -14.28 -14.56
CA CYS A 224 -4.90 -12.87 -14.86
C CYS A 224 -5.36 -12.05 -13.65
N MET A 225 -5.71 -12.71 -12.54
CA MET A 225 -5.95 -12.05 -11.27
C MET A 225 -4.65 -11.71 -10.53
N GLN A 226 -3.50 -12.24 -10.95
CA GLN A 226 -2.26 -12.14 -10.18
C GLN A 226 -1.80 -10.70 -10.00
N SER A 227 -1.96 -9.86 -11.03
CA SER A 227 -1.64 -8.43 -10.96
C SER A 227 -2.51 -7.72 -9.92
N TYR A 228 -3.79 -8.06 -9.88
CA TYR A 228 -4.74 -7.55 -8.89
C TYR A 228 -4.43 -8.08 -7.48
N ASP A 229 -4.14 -9.37 -7.34
CA ASP A 229 -3.76 -9.99 -6.06
C ASP A 229 -2.48 -9.36 -5.49
N ASN A 230 -1.48 -9.12 -6.34
CA ASN A 230 -0.25 -8.42 -5.97
C ASN A 230 -0.52 -6.98 -5.54
N PHE A 231 -1.42 -6.27 -6.23
CA PHE A 231 -1.85 -4.93 -5.87
C PHE A 231 -2.56 -4.93 -4.51
N VAL A 232 -3.50 -5.84 -4.28
CA VAL A 232 -4.21 -6.01 -2.99
C VAL A 232 -3.22 -6.36 -1.88
N ALA A 233 -2.29 -7.30 -2.10
CA ALA A 233 -1.26 -7.66 -1.13
C ALA A 233 -0.37 -6.45 -0.76
N THR A 234 -0.06 -5.60 -1.75
CA THR A 234 0.67 -4.35 -1.52
C THR A 234 -0.14 -3.39 -0.66
N LEU A 235 -1.43 -3.20 -0.94
CA LEU A 235 -2.31 -2.35 -0.13
C LEU A 235 -2.47 -2.90 1.30
N VAL A 236 -2.63 -4.21 1.49
CA VAL A 236 -2.69 -4.84 2.82
C VAL A 236 -1.39 -4.56 3.59
N THR A 237 -0.24 -4.68 2.92
CA THR A 237 1.06 -4.39 3.52
C THR A 237 1.15 -2.92 3.97
N ILE A 238 0.69 -1.98 3.15
CA ILE A 238 0.60 -0.56 3.50
C ILE A 238 -0.34 -0.33 4.69
N GLY A 239 -1.49 -1.00 4.72
CA GLY A 239 -2.45 -0.93 5.83
C GLY A 239 -1.83 -1.38 7.15
N ILE A 240 -1.07 -2.49 7.14
CA ILE A 240 -0.35 -2.99 8.33
C ILE A 240 0.73 -1.99 8.77
N GLN A 241 1.43 -1.35 7.84
CA GLN A 241 2.43 -0.32 8.18
C GLN A 241 1.78 0.87 8.91
N PHE A 242 0.63 1.35 8.44
CA PHE A 242 -0.11 2.43 9.11
C PHE A 242 -0.48 2.06 10.55
N PHE A 243 -0.84 0.81 10.84
CA PHE A 243 -1.09 0.36 12.21
C PHE A 243 0.12 0.58 13.11
N PHE A 244 1.30 0.07 12.70
CA PHE A 244 2.52 0.22 13.49
C PHE A 244 2.92 1.70 13.64
N PHE A 245 2.69 2.51 12.61
CA PHE A 245 2.96 3.94 12.65
C PHE A 245 2.08 4.67 13.66
N GLY A 246 0.79 4.31 13.74
CA GLY A 246 -0.12 4.83 14.74
C GLY A 246 0.34 4.50 16.17
N VAL A 247 0.79 3.26 16.41
CA VAL A 247 1.33 2.84 17.71
C VAL A 247 2.58 3.66 18.10
N PHE A 248 3.53 3.84 17.17
CA PHE A 248 4.72 4.64 17.45
C PHE A 248 4.40 6.11 17.70
N SER A 249 3.43 6.68 16.99
CA SER A 249 2.95 8.04 17.21
C SER A 249 2.40 8.22 18.64
N VAL A 250 1.60 7.26 19.13
CA VAL A 250 1.06 7.27 20.50
C VAL A 250 2.17 7.14 21.54
N LEU A 251 3.14 6.24 21.34
CA LEU A 251 4.29 6.09 22.23
C LEU A 251 5.11 7.40 22.31
N THR A 252 5.34 8.05 21.17
CA THR A 252 6.06 9.31 21.08
C THR A 252 5.35 10.41 21.87
N PHE A 253 4.02 10.49 21.78
CA PHE A 253 3.21 11.40 22.58
C PHE A 253 3.39 11.16 24.09
N PHE A 254 3.28 9.91 24.55
CA PHE A 254 3.44 9.59 25.98
C PHE A 254 4.85 9.90 26.49
N CYS A 255 5.90 9.57 25.73
CA CYS A 255 7.27 9.93 26.09
C CYS A 255 7.46 11.45 26.16
N SER A 256 6.90 12.19 25.20
CA SER A 256 6.97 13.65 25.16
C SER A 256 6.25 14.30 26.34
N LEU A 257 5.04 13.81 26.66
CA LEU A 257 4.26 14.26 27.82
C LEU A 257 4.99 13.96 29.14
N TYR A 258 5.56 12.76 29.27
CA TYR A 258 6.30 12.36 30.46
C TYR A 258 7.57 13.21 30.65
N LEU A 259 8.32 13.46 29.57
CA LEU A 259 9.49 14.34 29.59
C LEU A 259 9.12 15.78 29.98
N ALA A 260 8.03 16.32 29.41
CA ALA A 260 7.54 17.65 29.75
C ALA A 260 7.18 17.77 31.24
N ARG A 261 6.48 16.76 31.80
CA ARG A 261 6.16 16.72 33.23
C ARG A 261 7.40 16.62 34.11
N LEU A 262 8.39 15.83 33.73
CA LEU A 262 9.65 15.72 34.48
C LEU A 262 10.39 17.06 34.51
N LYS A 263 10.43 17.81 33.40
CA LYS A 263 11.05 19.15 33.35
C LYS A 263 10.34 20.19 34.22
N ILE A 264 9.01 20.19 34.24
CA ILE A 264 8.24 21.09 35.11
C ILE A 264 8.50 20.77 36.59
N LYS A 265 8.60 19.48 36.95
CA LYS A 265 8.81 19.04 38.33
C LYS A 265 10.24 19.27 38.84
N TYR A 266 11.24 19.26 37.95
CA TYR A 266 12.65 19.36 38.29
C TYR A 266 13.36 20.36 37.35
N PRO A 267 13.22 21.68 37.58
CA PRO A 267 13.95 22.69 36.81
C PRO A 267 15.46 22.60 37.10
N GLU A 268 16.29 22.67 36.04
CA GLU A 268 17.76 22.54 36.12
C GLU A 268 18.42 23.69 36.93
N ASP A 269 17.77 24.86 36.98
CA ASP A 269 18.33 26.13 37.49
C ASP A 269 18.68 26.15 38.99
N LYS A 270 18.43 25.08 39.75
CA LYS A 270 18.75 25.01 41.19
C LYS A 270 20.06 24.28 41.52
N TYR A 271 20.67 23.59 40.58
CA TYR A 271 21.86 22.76 40.88
C TYR A 271 23.19 23.49 40.68
N ASP A 272 23.23 24.58 39.92
CA ASP A 272 24.48 25.31 39.63
C ASP A 272 24.82 26.39 40.67
N SER A 273 24.08 26.49 41.79
CA SER A 273 24.19 27.64 42.72
C SER A 273 24.61 27.32 44.16
N GLU A 274 24.94 26.08 44.51
CA GLU A 274 25.27 25.73 45.91
C GLU A 274 26.76 25.46 46.23
N ASP A 275 27.69 25.41 45.26
CA ASP A 275 29.07 24.97 45.54
C ASP A 275 30.17 26.07 45.64
N ASP A 276 29.88 27.36 45.39
CA ASP A 276 30.93 28.40 45.39
C ASP A 276 31.03 29.27 46.66
N SER A 277 30.39 28.89 47.78
CA SER A 277 30.46 29.66 49.04
C SER A 277 31.40 29.09 50.12
N SER A 278 32.36 28.24 49.74
CA SER A 278 33.41 27.73 50.64
C SER A 278 34.83 28.13 50.18
N SER A 279 35.04 29.36 49.70
CA SER A 279 36.38 29.97 49.76
C SER A 279 36.60 30.51 51.18
N GLY A 280 37.00 29.61 52.08
CA GLY A 280 37.59 29.97 53.36
C GLY A 280 38.75 30.92 53.12
N SER A 281 38.59 32.16 53.58
CA SER A 281 39.67 33.11 53.77
C SER A 281 40.54 32.59 54.91
N ASP A 282 41.55 31.79 54.57
CA ASP A 282 42.62 31.48 55.51
C ASP A 282 43.47 32.74 55.70
N ASP A 283 43.27 33.30 56.89
CA ASP A 283 43.92 34.44 57.52
C ASP A 283 45.40 34.10 57.79
N TYR A 284 46.32 34.59 56.96
CA TYR A 284 47.76 34.56 57.28
C TYR A 284 48.15 35.86 58.00
N GLN A 285 48.06 35.83 59.34
CA GLN A 285 48.87 36.67 60.22
C GLN A 285 50.12 35.89 60.64
N TYR A 286 51.31 36.38 60.24
CA TYR A 286 52.50 36.63 61.06
C TYR A 286 53.72 36.91 60.17
#